data_AF-A0A831NVV6-F1
#
_entry.id   AF-A0A831NVV6-F1
#
_cell.length_a   1.000
_cell.length_b   1.000
_cell.length_c   1.000
_cell.angle_alpha   90.00
_cell.angle_beta   90.00
_cell.angle_gamma   90.00
#
_symmetry.space_group_name_H-M   'P 1'
#
loop_
_entity.id
_entity.type
_entity.pdbx_description
1 polymer ?
#
loop_
_entity_poly.entity_id
_entity_poly.type
_entity_poly.pdbx_seq_one_letter_code
_entity_poly.pdbx_strand_id
1 'polypeptide(L)' 'EVCFLIGPEGGFSDKEKKAALGANCKAVRLGPRILRTETAPMAAIAAAQTLWGDFL' A
#
# COMPACT_ATOMS: atom_id res chain seq x y z
N GLU A 1 2.86 12.03 9.11
CA GLU A 1 3.29 11.75 7.73
C GLU A 1 3.07 10.27 7.44
N VAL A 2 2.53 9.93 6.26
CA VAL A 2 2.24 8.54 5.86
C VAL A 2 3.00 8.25 4.56
N CYS A 3 3.70 7.12 4.50
CA CYS A 3 4.40 6.64 3.32
C CYS A 3 3.84 5.29 2.88
N PHE A 4 3.57 5.13 1.59
CA PHE A 4 3.07 3.89 1.00
C PHE A 4 4.15 3.25 0.12
N LEU A 5 4.43 1.97 0.36
CA LEU A 5 5.25 1.14 -0.51
C LEU A 5 4.36 0.37 -1.47
N ILE A 6 4.43 0.71 -2.75
CA ILE A 6 3.69 0.05 -3.83
C ILE A 6 4.68 -0.74 -4.69
N GLY A 7 4.41 -2.03 -4.87
CA GLY A 7 5.26 -2.91 -5.67
C GLY A 7 4.90 -2.85 -7.16
N PRO A 8 5.78 -3.34 -8.05
CA PRO A 8 5.50 -3.51 -9.48
C PRO A 8 4.48 -4.64 -9.73
N GLU A 9 4.12 -4.93 -10.99
CA GLU A 9 3.18 -6.02 -11.33
C GLU A 9 3.56 -7.37 -10.70
N GLY A 10 4.85 -7.68 -10.61
CA GLY A 10 5.37 -8.90 -10.01
C GLY A 10 5.34 -8.94 -8.48
N GLY A 11 4.95 -7.83 -7.84
CA GLY A 11 4.97 -7.66 -6.39
C GLY A 11 6.38 -7.56 -5.81
N PHE A 12 6.46 -7.65 -4.47
CA PHE A 12 7.72 -7.67 -3.73
C PHE A 12 8.22 -9.11 -3.56
N SER A 13 9.54 -9.30 -3.64
CA SER A 13 10.19 -10.52 -3.22
C SER A 13 10.06 -10.74 -1.70
N ASP A 14 10.26 -11.96 -1.23
CA ASP A 14 10.20 -12.25 0.21
C ASP A 14 11.30 -11.54 1.00
N LYS A 15 12.45 -11.25 0.37
CA LYS A 15 13.53 -10.47 0.99
C LYS A 15 13.10 -9.03 1.21
N GLU A 16 12.49 -8.40 0.20
CA GLU A 16 11.99 -7.02 0.29
C GLU A 16 10.84 -6.90 1.29
N LYS A 17 9.91 -7.86 1.32
CA LYS A 17 8.84 -7.90 2.33
C LYS A 17 9.40 -7.95 3.74
N LYS A 18 10.38 -8.84 3.99
CA LYS A 18 11.04 -8.94 5.30
C LYS A 18 11.77 -7.65 5.68
N ALA A 19 12.47 -7.03 4.73
CA ALA A 19 13.14 -5.74 4.95
C ALA A 19 12.14 -4.63 5.31
N ALA A 20 11.03 -4.53 4.57
CA ALA A 20 9.98 -3.54 4.84
C ALA A 20 9.35 -3.76 6.23
N LEU A 21 9.00 -4.99 6.58
CA LEU A 21 8.45 -5.33 7.90
C LEU A 21 9.47 -5.03 9.02
N GLY A 22 10.76 -5.31 8.79
CA GLY A 22 11.85 -4.97 9.71
C GLY A 22 12.06 -3.45 9.88
N ALA A 23 11.69 -2.66 8.87
CA ALA A 23 11.71 -1.19 8.92
C ALA A 23 10.40 -0.59 9.49
N ASN A 24 9.60 -1.37 10.23
CA ASN A 24 8.31 -0.99 10.78
C ASN A 24 7.23 -0.64 9.74
N CYS A 25 7.39 -1.05 8.48
CA CYS A 25 6.29 -0.97 7.51
C CYS A 25 5.20 -1.98 7.91
N LYS A 26 3.93 -1.56 7.82
CA LYS A 26 2.78 -2.43 8.09
C LYS A 26 2.22 -2.96 6.78
N ALA A 27 1.99 -4.27 6.70
CA ALA A 27 1.29 -4.86 5.57
C ALA A 27 -0.21 -4.54 5.64
N VAL A 28 -0.78 -4.05 4.54
CA VAL A 28 -2.19 -3.66 4.44
C VAL A 28 -2.78 -4.28 3.17
N ARG A 29 -4.07 -4.63 3.22
CA ARG A 29 -4.82 -5.16 2.07
C ARG A 29 -6.01 -4.25 1.75
N LEU A 30 -6.11 -3.79 0.51
CA LEU A 30 -7.19 -2.94 0.01
C LEU A 30 -8.34 -3.78 -0.57
N GLY A 31 -9.03 -4.52 0.30
CA GLY A 31 -10.12 -5.42 -0.07
C GLY A 31 -9.66 -6.75 -0.69
N PRO A 32 -10.59 -7.57 -1.21
CA PRO A 32 -10.28 -8.95 -1.57
C PRO A 32 -9.53 -9.10 -2.90
N ARG A 33 -9.58 -8.11 -3.80
CA ARG A 33 -9.01 -8.18 -5.14
C ARG A 33 -7.56 -7.70 -5.18
N ILE A 34 -6.74 -8.33 -6.03
CA ILE A 34 -5.42 -7.81 -6.37
C ILE A 34 -5.63 -6.63 -7.31
N LEU A 35 -5.18 -5.44 -6.89
CA LEU A 35 -5.21 -4.24 -7.71
C LEU A 35 -3.98 -4.21 -8.63
N ARG A 36 -4.13 -3.64 -9.82
CA ARG A 36 -2.99 -3.38 -10.71
C ARG A 36 -2.06 -2.33 -10.11
N THR A 37 -0.80 -2.33 -10.56
CA THR A 37 0.27 -1.43 -10.10
C THR A 37 -0.16 0.04 -10.10
N GLU A 38 -0.90 0.47 -11.11
CA GLU A 38 -1.40 1.85 -11.25
C GLU A 38 -2.66 2.16 -10.41
N THR A 39 -3.47 1.14 -10.10
CA THR A 39 -4.73 1.32 -9.33
C THR A 39 -4.49 1.27 -7.82
N ALA A 40 -3.55 0.43 -7.37
CA ALA A 40 -3.20 0.28 -5.97
C ALA A 40 -2.83 1.61 -5.27
N PRO A 41 -1.95 2.49 -5.81
CA PRO A 41 -1.60 3.75 -5.17
C PRO A 41 -2.79 4.71 -5.10
N MET A 42 -3.58 4.80 -6.18
CA MET A 42 -4.77 5.66 -6.22
C MET A 42 -5.80 5.25 -5.15
N ALA A 43 -6.05 3.95 -5.00
CA ALA A 43 -6.94 3.43 -3.97
C ALA A 43 -6.38 3.64 -2.55
N ALA A 44 -5.07 3.49 -2.35
CA ALA A 44 -4.42 3.70 -1.05
C ALA A 44 -4.54 5.16 -0.60
N ILE A 45 -4.24 6.11 -1.50
CA ILE A 45 -4.34 7.54 -1.21
C ILE A 45 -5.79 7.93 -0.95
N ALA A 46 -6.73 7.50 -1.79
CA ALA A 46 -8.15 7.80 -1.60
C ALA A 46 -8.66 7.27 -0.25
N ALA A 47 -8.34 6.03 0.11
CA ALA A 47 -8.73 5.45 1.41
C ALA A 47 -8.09 6.20 2.59
N ALA A 48 -6.82 6.59 2.49
CA ALA A 48 -6.14 7.36 3.52
C ALA A 48 -6.76 8.75 3.71
N GLN A 49 -7.10 9.45 2.63
CA GLN A 49 -7.77 10.74 2.68
C GLN A 49 -9.18 10.62 3.28
N THR A 50 -9.92 9.55 2.96
CA THR A 50 -11.26 9.32 3.53
C THR A 50 -11.22 8.99 5.02
N LEU A 51 -10.19 8.29 5.50
CA LEU A 51 -10.11 7.87 6.90
C LEU A 51 -9.43 8.90 7.81
N TRP A 52 -8.46 9.64 7.28
CA TRP A 52 -7.56 10.49 8.08
C TRP A 52 -7.29 11.86 7.48
N GLY A 53 -7.81 12.14 6.29
CA GLY A 53 -7.61 13.39 5.58
C GLY A 53 -8.89 14.19 5.44
N ASP A 54 -9.06 14.81 4.28
CA ASP A 54 -10.12 15.76 3.97
C ASP A 54 -11.06 15.29 2.84
N PHE A 55 -11.01 13.99 2.48
CA PHE A 55 -12.00 13.41 1.58
C PHE A 55 -13.29 13.09 2.35
N LEU A 56 -14.37 13.77 1.94
CA LEU A 56 -15.72 13.86 2.53
C LEU A 56 -15.87 15.00 3.55
#